data_AF-A0A842TQG1-F1
#
_entry.id   AF-A0A842TQG1-F1
#
_cell.length_a   1.000
_cell.length_b   1.000
_cell.length_c   1.000
_cell.angle_alpha   90.00
_cell.angle_beta   90.00
_cell.angle_gamma   90.00
#
_symmetry.space_group_name_H-M   'P 1'
#
loop_
_entity.id
_entity.type
_entity.pdbx_description
1 polymer ?
#
loop_
_entity_poly.entity_id
_entity_poly.type
_entity_poly.pdbx_seq_one_letter_code
_entity_poly.pdbx_strand_id
1 'polypeptide(L)'
;MKKIKPYLKGTLMVIIGTINTIRLEIGIGRIWINIIFGPLTYIFLCFSGLIVKNLILIQNNSSNKNKLLILLGIIWGFGFGFMLFYVLIYNLNIFIIVITIIIGLIWFGLWLFTYYYNQREITVKLMENLCFTFGILYGAILDTSFIPIFVYFFFIIAFSSQLSRDLTRIRKIESDNHPKAKKSNNQSNTRKYKTNDLEQKFGNHKILKLSLIFQLISIILLIFSFFTDLYSPILYLYPSVIAIIFLLSSSILSIKGVIQDKNNKIISKIIKIALAFELIAFILANF
;
A
#
# COMPACT_ATOMS: atom_id res chain seq x y z
N MET A 1 -7.63 11.49 15.72
CA MET A 1 -7.84 10.18 15.07
C MET A 1 -6.65 9.26 15.33
N LYS A 2 -6.83 8.19 16.13
CA LYS A 2 -5.80 7.14 16.32
C LYS A 2 -5.41 6.60 14.93
N LYS A 3 -4.10 6.51 14.63
CA LYS A 3 -3.61 6.00 13.34
C LYS A 3 -4.12 4.56 13.17
N ILE A 4 -5.02 4.34 12.22
CA ILE A 4 -5.42 2.99 11.80
C ILE A 4 -4.13 2.24 11.45
N LYS A 5 -3.91 1.12 12.13
CA LYS A 5 -2.69 0.34 11.97
C LYS A 5 -2.67 -0.26 10.56
N PRO A 6 -1.50 -0.32 9.88
CA PRO A 6 -1.39 -0.69 8.47
C PRO A 6 -1.98 -2.07 8.13
N TYR A 7 -1.96 -3.03 9.05
CA TYR A 7 -2.62 -4.33 8.87
C TYR A 7 -4.14 -4.22 8.71
N LEU A 8 -4.82 -3.32 9.43
CA LEU A 8 -6.27 -3.11 9.29
C LEU A 8 -6.64 -2.56 7.91
N LYS A 9 -5.73 -1.79 7.32
CA LYS A 9 -5.90 -1.28 5.97
C LYS A 9 -5.72 -2.42 4.96
N GLY A 10 -4.71 -3.26 5.15
CA GLY A 10 -4.48 -4.45 4.33
C GLY A 10 -5.65 -5.42 4.36
N THR A 11 -6.22 -5.70 5.52
CA THR A 11 -7.42 -6.55 5.64
C THR A 11 -8.64 -5.97 4.93
N LEU A 12 -8.82 -4.66 5.00
CA LEU A 12 -9.90 -3.99 4.28
C LEU A 12 -9.71 -4.14 2.76
N MET A 13 -8.46 -4.11 2.27
CA MET A 13 -8.17 -4.40 0.87
C MET A 13 -8.45 -5.84 0.46
N VAL A 14 -8.22 -6.81 1.35
CA VAL A 14 -8.62 -8.20 1.11
C VAL A 14 -10.11 -8.31 0.95
N ILE A 15 -10.88 -7.74 1.89
CA ILE A 15 -12.35 -7.77 1.83
C ILE A 15 -12.85 -7.11 0.54
N ILE A 16 -12.31 -5.94 0.18
CA ILE A 16 -12.68 -5.25 -1.06
C ILE A 16 -12.31 -6.09 -2.30
N GLY A 17 -11.13 -6.73 -2.30
CA GLY A 17 -10.70 -7.61 -3.39
C GLY A 17 -11.64 -8.79 -3.58
N THR A 18 -11.99 -9.47 -2.48
CA THR A 18 -12.94 -10.59 -2.44
C THR A 18 -14.31 -10.14 -2.97
N ILE A 19 -14.88 -9.04 -2.46
CA ILE A 19 -16.20 -8.53 -2.89
C ILE A 19 -16.24 -8.23 -4.40
N ASN A 20 -15.16 -7.67 -4.96
CA ASN A 20 -15.10 -7.31 -6.38
C ASN A 20 -14.82 -8.48 -7.32
N THR A 21 -14.62 -9.69 -6.77
CA THR A 21 -14.52 -10.93 -7.54
C THR A 21 -15.63 -11.91 -7.25
N ILE A 22 -16.63 -11.53 -6.44
CA ILE A 22 -17.82 -12.35 -6.22
C ILE A 22 -18.52 -12.53 -7.57
N ARG A 23 -18.40 -13.74 -8.12
CA ARG A 23 -19.22 -14.19 -9.24
C ARG A 23 -20.43 -14.92 -8.69
N LEU A 24 -21.58 -14.77 -9.35
CA LEU A 24 -22.85 -15.41 -9.00
C LEU A 24 -22.77 -16.94 -8.89
N GLU A 25 -21.71 -17.55 -9.43
CA GLU A 25 -21.45 -18.99 -9.43
C GLU A 25 -20.82 -19.50 -8.13
N ILE A 26 -20.32 -18.60 -7.26
CA ILE A 26 -19.65 -18.99 -6.02
C ILE A 26 -20.70 -19.07 -4.92
N GLY A 27 -20.87 -20.27 -4.34
CA GLY A 27 -21.81 -20.48 -3.24
C GLY A 27 -21.55 -19.55 -2.06
N ILE A 28 -22.63 -18.98 -1.49
CA ILE A 28 -22.59 -17.99 -0.39
C ILE A 28 -21.73 -18.46 0.79
N GLY A 29 -21.75 -19.76 1.11
CA GLY A 29 -20.91 -20.34 2.17
C GLY A 29 -19.42 -20.13 1.95
N ARG A 30 -18.93 -20.29 0.70
CA ARG A 30 -17.52 -20.08 0.36
C ARG A 30 -17.11 -18.61 0.49
N ILE A 31 -18.01 -17.70 0.12
CA ILE A 31 -17.77 -16.25 0.27
C ILE A 31 -17.57 -15.90 1.74
N TRP A 32 -18.42 -16.38 2.65
CA TRP A 32 -18.27 -16.13 4.08
C TRP A 32 -16.97 -16.67 4.65
N ILE A 33 -16.61 -17.90 4.26
CA ILE A 33 -15.33 -18.50 4.64
C ILE A 33 -14.17 -17.61 4.16
N ASN A 34 -14.21 -17.14 2.92
CA ASN A 34 -13.17 -16.30 2.34
C ASN A 34 -13.06 -14.92 3.02
N ILE A 35 -14.19 -14.31 3.40
CA ILE A 35 -14.23 -13.05 4.15
C ILE A 35 -13.72 -13.21 5.59
N ILE A 36 -13.79 -14.40 6.19
CA ILE A 36 -13.30 -14.64 7.55
C ILE A 36 -11.81 -15.05 7.52
N PHE A 37 -11.49 -16.11 6.78
CA PHE A 37 -10.16 -16.72 6.78
C PHE A 37 -9.15 -15.95 5.92
N GLY A 38 -9.60 -15.33 4.83
CA GLY A 38 -8.76 -14.50 3.96
C GLY A 38 -8.14 -13.30 4.69
N PRO A 39 -8.94 -12.41 5.30
CA PRO A 39 -8.38 -11.33 6.10
C PRO A 39 -7.53 -11.82 7.27
N LEU A 40 -7.91 -12.93 7.93
CA LEU A 40 -7.15 -13.46 9.06
C LEU A 40 -5.75 -13.96 8.66
N THR A 41 -5.64 -14.73 7.57
CA THR A 41 -4.34 -15.11 6.97
C THR A 41 -3.53 -13.86 6.61
N TYR A 42 -4.18 -12.87 5.98
CA TYR A 42 -3.53 -11.63 5.58
C TYR A 42 -3.05 -10.76 6.75
N ILE A 43 -3.67 -10.84 7.92
CA ILE A 43 -3.21 -10.17 9.15
C ILE A 43 -1.83 -10.67 9.54
N PHE A 44 -1.64 -12.00 9.63
CA PHE A 44 -0.34 -12.59 10.00
C PHE A 44 0.75 -12.21 9.00
N LEU A 45 0.41 -12.30 7.72
CA LEU A 45 1.19 -11.83 6.59
C LEU A 45 1.62 -10.35 6.77
N CYS A 46 0.67 -9.43 6.98
CA CYS A 46 0.99 -8.02 7.25
C CYS A 46 1.84 -7.80 8.51
N PHE A 47 1.59 -8.56 9.58
CA PHE A 47 2.39 -8.47 10.81
C PHE A 47 3.84 -8.87 10.57
N SER A 48 4.09 -9.89 9.75
CA SER A 48 5.44 -10.29 9.35
C SER A 48 6.15 -9.14 8.60
N GLY A 49 5.47 -8.48 7.66
CA GLY A 49 5.98 -7.27 7.00
C GLY A 49 6.27 -6.13 7.97
N LEU A 50 5.46 -5.93 9.01
CA LEU A 50 5.74 -4.91 10.04
C LEU A 50 7.00 -5.22 10.86
N ILE A 51 7.28 -6.51 11.09
CA ILE A 51 8.53 -6.92 11.73
C ILE A 51 9.71 -6.63 10.82
N VAL A 52 9.61 -6.91 9.51
CA VAL A 52 10.64 -6.51 8.53
C VAL A 52 10.88 -5.00 8.58
N LYS A 53 9.82 -4.20 8.64
CA LYS A 53 9.95 -2.75 8.81
C LYS A 53 10.71 -2.40 10.08
N ASN A 54 10.38 -3.01 11.21
CA ASN A 54 11.08 -2.73 12.47
C ASN A 54 12.55 -3.20 12.43
N LEU A 55 12.85 -4.30 11.74
CA LEU A 55 14.20 -4.77 11.48
C LEU A 55 15.01 -3.77 10.66
N ILE A 56 14.39 -3.14 9.66
CA ILE A 56 15.00 -2.07 8.87
C ILE A 56 15.34 -0.84 9.74
N LEU A 57 14.47 -0.53 10.70
CA LEU A 57 14.62 0.64 11.56
C LEU A 57 15.66 0.45 12.67
N ILE A 58 15.88 -0.79 13.13
CA ILE A 58 16.86 -1.08 14.17
C ILE A 58 18.26 -1.02 13.56
N GLN A 59 19.13 -0.22 14.18
CA GLN A 59 20.53 -0.07 13.77
C GLN A 59 21.34 -1.32 14.14
N ASN A 60 22.46 -1.57 13.45
CA ASN A 60 23.22 -2.83 13.39
C ASN A 60 23.60 -3.52 14.72
N ASN A 61 23.41 -2.89 15.90
CA ASN A 61 23.72 -3.49 17.19
C ASN A 61 22.47 -3.67 18.04
N SER A 62 21.98 -4.90 18.15
CA SER A 62 21.36 -5.42 19.38
C SER A 62 20.90 -6.87 19.21
N SER A 63 20.95 -7.62 20.31
CA SER A 63 20.28 -8.90 20.52
C SER A 63 18.79 -8.90 20.10
N ASN A 64 18.16 -7.72 20.04
CA ASN A 64 16.80 -7.54 19.54
C ASN A 64 16.62 -7.86 18.06
N LYS A 65 17.66 -7.73 17.22
CA LYS A 65 17.57 -8.09 15.80
C LYS A 65 17.32 -9.58 15.60
N ASN A 66 18.06 -10.43 16.32
CA ASN A 66 17.87 -11.88 16.25
C ASN A 66 16.50 -12.29 16.78
N LYS A 67 16.04 -11.69 17.89
CA LYS A 67 14.68 -11.92 18.40
C LYS A 67 13.60 -11.57 17.38
N LEU A 68 13.75 -10.45 16.67
CA LEU A 68 12.81 -10.04 15.63
C LEU A 68 12.89 -10.91 14.37
N LEU A 69 14.06 -11.40 13.99
CA LEU A 69 14.19 -12.37 12.88
C LEU A 69 13.50 -13.70 13.21
N ILE A 70 13.67 -14.19 14.43
CA ILE A 70 12.95 -15.39 14.90
C ILE A 70 11.44 -15.14 14.91
N LEU A 71 11.01 -14.00 15.45
CA LEU A 71 9.59 -13.62 15.45
C LEU A 71 9.03 -13.48 14.03
N LEU A 72 9.81 -12.96 13.08
CA LEU A 72 9.44 -12.88 11.67
C LEU A 72 9.16 -14.27 11.10
N GLY A 73 10.10 -15.21 11.30
CA GLY A 73 9.95 -16.59 10.82
C GLY A 73 8.73 -17.28 11.43
N ILE A 74 8.50 -17.09 12.74
CA ILE A 74 7.34 -17.64 13.44
C ILE A 74 6.03 -17.07 12.88
N ILE A 75 5.89 -15.74 12.81
CA ILE A 75 4.63 -15.12 12.34
C ILE A 75 4.37 -15.41 10.87
N TRP A 76 5.41 -15.38 10.03
CA TRP A 76 5.29 -15.73 8.63
C TRP A 76 4.92 -17.21 8.46
N GLY A 77 5.58 -18.10 9.20
CA GLY A 77 5.28 -19.54 9.21
C GLY A 77 3.86 -19.84 9.68
N PHE A 78 3.36 -19.14 10.71
CA PHE A 78 1.96 -19.24 11.13
C PHE A 78 1.00 -18.73 10.05
N GLY A 79 1.28 -17.57 9.43
CA GLY A 79 0.44 -17.04 8.35
C GLY A 79 0.37 -17.96 7.15
N PHE A 80 1.52 -18.50 6.73
CA PHE A 80 1.64 -19.45 5.63
C PHE A 80 1.01 -20.81 5.95
N GLY A 81 1.29 -21.36 7.13
CA GLY A 81 0.70 -22.62 7.58
C GLY A 81 -0.81 -22.54 7.74
N PHE A 82 -1.32 -21.42 8.29
CA PHE A 82 -2.75 -21.17 8.38
C PHE A 82 -3.39 -21.05 6.99
N MET A 83 -2.71 -20.42 6.04
CA MET A 83 -3.16 -20.38 4.65
C MET A 83 -3.16 -21.76 4.00
N LEU A 84 -2.10 -22.57 4.18
CA LEU A 84 -2.05 -23.94 3.66
C LEU A 84 -3.20 -24.79 4.21
N PHE A 85 -3.42 -24.75 5.52
CA PHE A 85 -4.54 -25.42 6.19
C PHE A 85 -5.88 -24.99 5.58
N TYR A 86 -6.06 -23.68 5.42
CA TYR A 86 -7.24 -23.07 4.83
C TYR A 86 -7.46 -23.51 3.37
N VAL A 87 -6.42 -23.54 2.55
CA VAL A 87 -6.50 -24.00 1.15
C VAL A 87 -6.83 -25.50 1.08
N LEU A 88 -6.23 -26.33 1.93
CA LEU A 88 -6.45 -27.78 1.92
C LEU A 88 -7.86 -28.17 2.40
N ILE A 89 -8.36 -27.57 3.50
CA ILE A 89 -9.66 -27.93 4.07
C ILE A 89 -10.81 -27.53 3.16
N TYR A 90 -10.73 -26.33 2.58
CA TYR A 90 -11.80 -25.80 1.75
C TYR A 90 -11.58 -26.05 0.26
N ASN A 91 -10.58 -26.88 -0.09
CA ASN A 91 -10.21 -27.25 -1.45
C ASN A 91 -10.12 -26.02 -2.38
N LEU A 92 -9.40 -25.00 -1.92
CA LEU A 92 -9.24 -23.75 -2.65
C LEU A 92 -8.15 -23.88 -3.73
N ASN A 93 -8.06 -22.86 -4.58
CA ASN A 93 -7.11 -22.87 -5.68
C ASN A 93 -5.65 -22.78 -5.18
N ILE A 94 -4.78 -23.63 -5.73
CA ILE A 94 -3.32 -23.61 -5.51
C ILE A 94 -2.68 -22.24 -5.81
N PHE A 95 -3.28 -21.41 -6.68
CA PHE A 95 -2.78 -20.05 -6.95
C PHE A 95 -2.73 -19.17 -5.69
N ILE A 96 -3.58 -19.41 -4.68
CA ILE A 96 -3.51 -18.73 -3.38
C ILE A 96 -2.15 -18.98 -2.71
N ILE A 97 -1.64 -20.21 -2.83
CA ILE A 97 -0.32 -20.60 -2.31
C ILE A 97 0.78 -19.85 -3.05
N VAL A 98 0.72 -19.83 -4.38
CA VAL A 98 1.70 -19.14 -5.23
C VAL A 98 1.76 -17.65 -4.89
N ILE A 99 0.62 -16.96 -4.81
CA ILE A 99 0.60 -15.52 -4.46
C ILE A 99 1.14 -15.28 -3.06
N THR A 100 0.82 -16.14 -2.08
CA THR A 100 1.36 -15.95 -0.73
C THR A 100 2.88 -16.13 -0.67
N ILE A 101 3.43 -17.07 -1.46
CA ILE A 101 4.88 -17.22 -1.62
C ILE A 101 5.48 -15.96 -2.26
N ILE A 102 4.87 -15.44 -3.34
CA ILE A 102 5.30 -14.20 -4.00
C ILE A 102 5.32 -13.03 -3.00
N ILE A 103 4.27 -12.89 -2.19
CA ILE A 103 4.21 -11.86 -1.13
C ILE A 103 5.37 -12.02 -0.14
N GLY A 104 5.65 -13.25 0.30
CA GLY A 104 6.80 -13.56 1.18
C GLY A 104 8.14 -13.20 0.55
N LEU A 105 8.34 -13.54 -0.73
CA LEU A 105 9.55 -13.21 -1.49
C LEU A 105 9.72 -11.70 -1.64
N ILE A 106 8.63 -10.95 -1.86
CA ILE A 106 8.68 -9.49 -1.93
C ILE A 106 9.12 -8.89 -0.59
N TRP A 107 8.62 -9.38 0.54
CA TRP A 107 9.08 -8.91 1.85
C TRP A 107 10.54 -9.22 2.11
N PHE A 108 10.98 -10.42 1.74
CA PHE A 108 12.37 -10.82 1.85
C PHE A 108 13.28 -9.97 0.96
N GLY A 109 12.90 -9.76 -0.30
CA GLY A 109 13.64 -8.94 -1.26
C GLY A 109 13.76 -7.49 -0.82
N LEU A 110 12.68 -6.90 -0.27
CA LEU A 110 12.70 -5.52 0.24
C LEU A 110 13.53 -5.38 1.51
N TRP A 111 13.54 -6.39 2.38
CA TRP A 111 14.44 -6.45 3.53
C TRP A 111 15.89 -6.46 3.07
N LEU A 112 16.22 -7.33 2.12
CA LEU A 112 17.56 -7.51 1.57
C LEU A 112 18.03 -6.24 0.86
N PHE A 113 17.18 -5.65 0.01
CA PHE A 113 17.44 -4.36 -0.64
C PHE A 113 17.76 -3.25 0.36
N THR A 114 17.00 -3.17 1.46
CA THR A 114 17.22 -2.14 2.47
C THR A 114 18.50 -2.37 3.29
N TYR A 115 18.90 -3.64 3.47
CA TYR A 115 20.16 -3.99 4.10
C TYR A 115 21.36 -3.50 3.28
N TYR A 116 21.31 -3.61 1.95
CA TYR A 116 22.42 -3.21 1.07
C TYR A 116 22.43 -1.73 0.67
N TYR A 117 21.27 -1.13 0.39
CA TYR A 117 21.21 0.20 -0.25
C TYR A 117 20.96 1.36 0.71
N ASN A 118 20.79 1.12 2.02
CA ASN A 118 20.60 2.16 3.05
C ASN A 118 19.44 3.17 2.80
N GLN A 119 18.61 2.98 1.77
CA GLN A 119 17.50 3.88 1.39
C GLN A 119 16.23 3.65 2.23
N ARG A 120 16.37 3.75 3.56
CA ARG A 120 15.39 3.18 4.51
C ARG A 120 13.99 3.79 4.44
N GLU A 121 13.84 5.07 4.12
CA GLU A 121 12.52 5.72 4.22
C GLU A 121 11.61 5.42 3.00
N ILE A 122 12.14 5.57 1.78
CA ILE A 122 11.37 5.26 0.56
C ILE A 122 11.08 3.77 0.48
N THR A 123 12.04 2.90 0.82
CA THR A 123 11.82 1.44 0.79
C THR A 123 10.77 1.00 1.81
N VAL A 124 10.78 1.59 3.01
CA VAL A 124 9.75 1.35 4.02
C VAL A 124 8.37 1.81 3.52
N LYS A 125 8.28 2.97 2.85
CA LYS A 125 7.01 3.43 2.27
C LYS A 125 6.52 2.58 1.12
N LEU A 126 7.43 2.16 0.25
CA LEU A 126 7.12 1.24 -0.84
C LEU A 126 6.62 -0.09 -0.27
N MET A 127 7.25 -0.61 0.79
CA MET A 127 6.81 -1.83 1.47
C MET A 127 5.45 -1.65 2.15
N GLU A 128 5.23 -0.56 2.89
CA GLU A 128 3.93 -0.27 3.52
C GLU A 128 2.80 -0.22 2.49
N ASN A 129 3.06 0.36 1.32
CA ASN A 129 2.07 0.53 0.28
C ASN A 129 1.85 -0.77 -0.50
N LEU A 130 2.90 -1.52 -0.85
CA LEU A 130 2.74 -2.86 -1.44
C LEU A 130 1.98 -3.80 -0.50
N CYS A 131 2.36 -3.89 0.78
CA CYS A 131 1.64 -4.70 1.76
C CYS A 131 0.18 -4.30 1.90
N PHE A 132 -0.14 -3.03 1.70
CA PHE A 132 -1.52 -2.58 1.75
C PHE A 132 -2.29 -3.00 0.50
N THR A 133 -1.73 -2.76 -0.68
CA THR A 133 -2.45 -2.97 -1.94
C THR A 133 -2.46 -4.41 -2.42
N PHE A 134 -1.47 -5.23 -2.07
CA PHE A 134 -1.49 -6.68 -2.34
C PHE A 134 -2.70 -7.39 -1.75
N GLY A 135 -3.34 -6.79 -0.73
CA GLY A 135 -4.59 -7.29 -0.18
C GLY A 135 -5.68 -7.39 -1.25
N ILE A 136 -5.72 -6.46 -2.22
CA ILE A 136 -6.70 -6.47 -3.33
C ILE A 136 -6.53 -7.74 -4.17
N LEU A 137 -5.30 -8.01 -4.62
CA LEU A 137 -5.00 -9.19 -5.42
C LEU A 137 -5.22 -10.47 -4.62
N TYR A 138 -4.75 -10.51 -3.37
CA TYR A 138 -4.94 -11.66 -2.50
C TYR A 138 -6.42 -11.98 -2.32
N GLY A 139 -7.25 -10.98 -2.00
CA GLY A 139 -8.70 -11.14 -1.85
C GLY A 139 -9.39 -11.64 -3.11
N ALA A 140 -8.98 -11.13 -4.28
CA ALA A 140 -9.53 -11.52 -5.58
C ALA A 140 -9.31 -13.00 -5.93
N ILE A 141 -8.19 -13.57 -5.48
CA ILE A 141 -7.78 -14.94 -5.80
C ILE A 141 -8.46 -15.97 -4.90
N LEU A 142 -8.99 -15.55 -3.74
CA LEU A 142 -9.73 -16.44 -2.84
C LEU A 142 -10.98 -17.02 -3.53
N ASP A 143 -11.62 -16.18 -4.36
CA ASP A 143 -12.87 -16.49 -5.04
C ASP A 143 -12.65 -17.01 -6.46
N THR A 144 -11.63 -16.52 -7.17
CA THR A 144 -11.49 -16.78 -8.61
C THR A 144 -10.08 -17.20 -9.00
N SER A 145 -10.00 -18.13 -9.95
CA SER A 145 -8.74 -18.53 -10.61
C SER A 145 -8.28 -17.51 -11.65
N PHE A 146 -9.25 -16.76 -12.21
CA PHE A 146 -9.03 -15.79 -13.27
C PHE A 146 -9.46 -14.41 -12.78
N ILE A 147 -8.48 -13.64 -12.32
CA ILE A 147 -8.69 -12.28 -11.82
C ILE A 147 -9.05 -11.38 -13.02
N PRO A 148 -10.19 -10.67 -12.99
CA PRO A 148 -10.52 -9.70 -14.03
C PRO A 148 -9.46 -8.61 -14.17
N ILE A 149 -9.21 -8.15 -15.41
CA ILE A 149 -8.12 -7.21 -15.69
C ILE A 149 -8.23 -5.90 -14.90
N PHE A 150 -9.47 -5.43 -14.64
CA PHE A 150 -9.72 -4.22 -13.88
C PHE A 150 -9.19 -4.30 -12.45
N VAL A 151 -9.20 -5.48 -11.81
CA VAL A 151 -8.67 -5.66 -10.45
C VAL A 151 -7.16 -5.39 -10.40
N TYR A 152 -6.42 -5.80 -11.45
CA TYR A 152 -5.00 -5.46 -11.58
C TYR A 152 -4.79 -3.96 -11.79
N PHE A 153 -5.65 -3.30 -12.58
CA PHE A 153 -5.60 -1.85 -12.72
C PHE A 153 -5.84 -1.16 -11.39
N PHE A 154 -6.85 -1.58 -10.61
CA PHE A 154 -7.12 -1.05 -9.27
C PHE A 154 -5.99 -1.29 -8.28
N PHE A 155 -5.32 -2.44 -8.33
CA PHE A 155 -4.11 -2.68 -7.55
C PHE A 155 -3.04 -1.61 -7.85
N ILE A 156 -2.78 -1.33 -9.12
CA ILE A 156 -1.77 -0.33 -9.53
C ILE A 156 -2.23 1.10 -9.22
N ILE A 157 -3.52 1.42 -9.40
CA ILE A 157 -4.10 2.73 -9.06
C ILE A 157 -3.95 2.99 -7.57
N ALA A 158 -4.43 2.06 -6.72
CA ALA A 158 -4.35 2.18 -5.27
C ALA A 158 -2.89 2.29 -4.81
N PHE A 159 -1.99 1.54 -5.44
CA PHE A 159 -0.56 1.56 -5.10
C PHE A 159 0.07 2.90 -5.46
N SER A 160 -0.16 3.36 -6.69
CA SER A 160 0.42 4.58 -7.24
C SER A 160 -0.11 5.83 -6.52
N SER A 161 -1.43 5.95 -6.33
CA SER A 161 -2.03 7.08 -5.61
C SER A 161 -1.58 7.12 -4.14
N GLN A 162 -1.49 5.97 -3.48
CA GLN A 162 -1.03 5.89 -2.09
C GLN A 162 0.47 6.23 -1.97
N LEU A 163 1.31 5.72 -2.87
CA LEU A 163 2.73 6.00 -2.88
C LEU A 163 3.01 7.47 -3.20
N SER A 164 2.33 8.04 -4.18
CA SER A 164 2.37 9.48 -4.47
C SER A 164 2.07 10.31 -3.23
N ARG A 165 1.00 9.97 -2.49
CA ARG A 165 0.63 10.68 -1.27
C ARG A 165 1.72 10.64 -0.20
N ASP A 166 2.34 9.49 -0.02
CA ASP A 166 3.36 9.28 1.00
C ASP A 166 4.69 9.94 0.60
N LEU A 167 5.07 9.93 -0.69
CA LEU A 167 6.21 10.70 -1.22
C LEU A 167 6.03 12.21 -1.01
N THR A 168 4.83 12.74 -1.26
CA THR A 168 4.51 14.16 -1.02
C THR A 168 4.58 14.52 0.48
N ARG A 169 4.36 13.55 1.39
CA ARG A 169 4.50 13.78 2.84
C ARG A 169 5.95 13.79 3.31
N ILE A 170 6.82 12.97 2.71
CA ILE A 170 8.25 12.93 3.06
C ILE A 170 8.85 14.34 2.90
N ARG A 171 8.60 14.99 1.76
CA ARG A 171 9.01 16.40 1.51
C ARG A 171 8.56 17.39 2.60
N LYS A 172 7.39 17.19 3.21
CA LYS A 172 6.90 18.09 4.27
C LYS A 172 7.80 18.04 5.51
N ILE A 173 8.20 16.84 5.92
CA ILE A 173 9.04 16.65 7.10
C ILE A 173 10.39 17.33 6.89
N GLU A 174 10.93 17.28 5.68
CA GLU A 174 12.17 17.93 5.29
C GLU A 174 12.08 19.46 5.29
N SER A 175 11.06 20.03 4.62
CA SER A 175 10.85 21.50 4.60
C SER A 175 10.58 22.09 5.99
N ASP A 176 9.95 21.33 6.89
CA ASP A 176 9.66 21.73 8.28
C ASP A 176 10.88 21.57 9.20
N ASN A 177 11.87 20.73 8.85
CA ASN A 177 13.12 20.54 9.60
C ASN A 177 14.25 21.49 9.13
N HIS A 178 14.10 22.09 7.94
CA HIS A 178 14.99 23.11 7.39
C HIS A 178 14.64 24.61 7.61
N PRO A 179 13.67 25.04 8.45
CA PRO A 179 13.54 26.45 8.78
C PRO A 179 14.52 26.78 9.91
N LYS A 180 15.71 27.26 9.53
CA LYS A 180 16.69 27.94 10.38
C LYS A 180 17.32 27.06 11.48
N ALA A 181 18.62 26.84 11.33
CA ALA A 181 19.52 26.70 12.47
C ALA A 181 19.40 27.94 13.38
N LYS A 182 18.41 27.95 14.27
CA LYS A 182 18.34 28.84 15.42
C LYS A 182 18.04 27.99 16.65
N LYS A 183 19.09 27.81 17.44
CA LYS A 183 19.15 27.51 18.87
C LYS A 183 17.80 27.15 19.51
N SER A 184 17.61 25.88 19.84
CA SER A 184 16.85 25.51 21.03
C SER A 184 17.27 24.12 21.50
N ASN A 185 18.11 24.11 22.53
CA ASN A 185 18.19 22.99 23.46
C ASN A 185 16.80 22.82 24.07
N ASN A 186 16.12 21.72 23.77
CA ASN A 186 15.30 20.95 24.73
C ASN A 186 14.66 19.74 24.04
N GLN A 187 15.35 18.61 24.22
CA GLN A 187 14.81 17.30 24.59
C GLN A 187 13.29 17.13 24.46
N SER A 188 12.84 16.54 23.34
CA SER A 188 11.57 15.83 23.29
C SER A 188 11.72 14.53 22.47
N ASN A 189 11.36 13.43 23.12
CA ASN A 189 11.47 12.04 22.67
C ASN A 189 10.53 11.71 21.51
N THR A 190 10.82 12.23 20.32
CA THR A 190 10.34 11.63 19.08
C THR A 190 11.56 11.25 18.25
N ARG A 191 11.70 9.95 18.00
CA ARG A 191 12.80 9.31 17.28
C ARG A 191 13.14 10.12 16.03
N LYS A 192 14.16 10.97 16.14
CA LYS A 192 14.86 11.58 15.02
C LYS A 192 15.48 10.42 14.25
N TYR A 193 14.79 9.99 13.21
CA TYR A 193 15.47 9.30 12.11
C TYR A 193 16.66 10.18 11.77
N LYS A 194 17.86 9.61 11.80
CA LYS A 194 19.03 10.24 11.18
C LYS A 194 18.62 10.40 9.71
N THR A 195 18.20 11.60 9.33
CA THR A 195 17.77 12.04 8.00
C THR A 195 18.93 12.06 7.00
N ASN A 196 19.89 11.15 7.18
CA ASN A 196 21.07 11.03 6.34
C ASN A 196 20.97 9.73 5.56
N ASP A 197 20.41 9.79 4.35
CA ASP A 197 20.99 9.06 3.20
C ASP A 197 20.23 9.30 1.89
N LEU A 198 18.97 9.73 1.93
CA LEU A 198 18.17 9.97 0.72
C LEU A 198 18.12 11.44 0.29
N GLU A 199 18.03 12.37 1.23
CA GLU A 199 17.98 13.82 0.96
C GLU A 199 19.30 14.34 0.36
N GLN A 200 20.44 13.72 0.69
CA GLN A 200 21.75 14.08 0.13
C GLN A 200 22.00 13.54 -1.29
N LYS A 201 21.23 12.53 -1.77
CA LYS A 201 21.46 11.85 -3.07
C LYS A 201 20.32 12.01 -4.08
N PHE A 202 19.06 12.11 -3.63
CA PHE A 202 17.87 12.27 -4.45
C PHE A 202 17.17 13.58 -4.08
N GLY A 203 17.73 14.73 -4.47
CA GLY A 203 17.19 16.04 -4.11
C GLY A 203 15.67 16.19 -4.35
N ASN A 204 15.03 17.05 -3.55
CA ASN A 204 13.58 17.29 -3.46
C ASN A 204 12.80 17.27 -4.79
N HIS A 205 13.40 17.76 -5.88
CA HIS A 205 12.79 17.76 -7.21
C HIS A 205 12.54 16.34 -7.77
N LYS A 206 13.40 15.36 -7.49
CA LYS A 206 13.25 13.97 -7.97
C LYS A 206 12.07 13.28 -7.29
N ILE A 207 11.90 13.45 -5.97
CA ILE A 207 10.79 12.88 -5.21
C ILE A 207 9.45 13.41 -5.71
N LEU A 208 9.38 14.72 -6.02
CA LEU A 208 8.16 15.33 -6.56
C LEU A 208 7.86 14.84 -7.98
N LYS A 209 8.87 14.77 -8.86
CA LYS A 209 8.71 14.16 -10.20
C LYS A 209 8.21 12.73 -10.11
N LEU A 210 8.76 11.93 -9.20
CA LEU A 210 8.30 10.56 -8.97
C LEU A 210 6.84 10.51 -8.48
N SER A 211 6.48 11.38 -7.54
CA SER A 211 5.09 11.51 -7.06
C SER A 211 4.12 11.89 -8.19
N LEU A 212 4.52 12.78 -9.10
CA LEU A 212 3.73 13.16 -10.28
C LEU A 212 3.56 12.00 -11.27
N ILE A 213 4.63 11.24 -11.54
CA ILE A 213 4.57 10.05 -12.41
C ILE A 213 3.53 9.06 -11.88
N PHE A 214 3.55 8.78 -10.58
CA PHE A 214 2.55 7.89 -9.97
C PHE A 214 1.11 8.43 -10.07
N GLN A 215 0.89 9.74 -9.94
CA GLN A 215 -0.45 10.32 -10.15
C GLN A 215 -0.94 10.14 -11.59
N LEU A 216 -0.07 10.38 -12.57
CA LEU A 216 -0.41 10.21 -13.98
C LEU A 216 -0.71 8.75 -14.32
N ILE A 217 0.06 7.81 -13.78
CA ILE A 217 -0.21 6.37 -13.91
C ILE A 217 -1.61 6.04 -13.35
N SER A 218 -1.97 6.55 -12.17
CA SER A 218 -3.31 6.35 -11.60
C SER A 218 -4.42 6.91 -12.49
N ILE A 219 -4.25 8.12 -13.03
CA ILE A 219 -5.24 8.76 -13.92
C ILE A 219 -5.44 7.91 -15.18
N ILE A 220 -4.36 7.52 -15.84
CA ILE A 220 -4.40 6.73 -17.07
C ILE A 220 -5.11 5.40 -16.83
N LEU A 221 -4.78 4.71 -15.73
CA LEU A 221 -5.40 3.43 -15.40
C LEU A 221 -6.86 3.55 -14.95
N LEU A 222 -7.26 4.64 -14.28
CA LEU A 222 -8.67 4.91 -13.98
C LEU A 222 -9.49 5.05 -15.27
N ILE A 223 -8.95 5.76 -16.26
CA ILE A 223 -9.59 5.90 -17.58
C ILE A 223 -9.64 4.54 -18.28
N PHE A 224 -8.54 3.79 -18.30
CA PHE A 224 -8.51 2.48 -18.95
C PHE A 224 -9.43 1.45 -18.29
N SER A 225 -9.63 1.52 -16.98
CA SER A 225 -10.55 0.62 -16.27
C SER A 225 -11.99 0.75 -16.76
N PHE A 226 -12.39 1.91 -17.30
CA PHE A 226 -13.71 2.09 -17.89
C PHE A 226 -13.95 1.22 -19.14
N PHE A 227 -12.89 0.92 -19.90
CA PHE A 227 -12.96 0.11 -21.12
C PHE A 227 -12.82 -1.39 -20.88
N THR A 228 -12.87 -1.82 -19.62
CA THR A 228 -12.82 -3.24 -19.24
C THR A 228 -14.23 -3.77 -18.98
N ASP A 229 -14.36 -5.09 -18.86
CA ASP A 229 -15.64 -5.77 -18.59
C ASP A 229 -16.11 -5.54 -17.13
N LEU A 230 -16.48 -4.30 -16.82
CA LEU A 230 -17.10 -3.93 -15.54
C LEU A 230 -18.57 -4.36 -15.53
N TYR A 231 -19.06 -4.85 -14.39
CA TYR A 231 -20.46 -5.21 -14.23
C TYR A 231 -21.37 -3.97 -14.30
N SER A 232 -20.93 -2.85 -13.68
CA SER A 232 -21.65 -1.58 -13.72
C SER A 232 -20.76 -0.39 -14.09
N PRO A 233 -20.58 -0.15 -15.40
CA PRO A 233 -19.76 0.96 -15.91
C PRO A 233 -20.27 2.33 -15.43
N ILE A 234 -21.58 2.51 -15.30
CA ILE A 234 -22.20 3.79 -14.91
C ILE A 234 -21.89 4.11 -13.43
N LEU A 235 -22.05 3.13 -12.53
CA LEU A 235 -21.76 3.34 -11.10
C LEU A 235 -20.26 3.52 -10.84
N TYR A 236 -19.40 2.92 -11.66
CA TYR A 236 -17.96 3.18 -11.66
C TYR A 236 -17.61 4.62 -12.12
N LEU A 237 -18.30 5.13 -13.15
CA LEU A 237 -17.97 6.40 -13.81
C LEU A 237 -18.07 7.62 -12.88
N TYR A 238 -19.13 7.73 -12.08
CA TYR A 238 -19.33 8.90 -11.22
C TYR A 238 -18.19 9.14 -10.20
N PRO A 239 -17.84 8.18 -9.32
CA PRO A 239 -16.74 8.36 -8.37
C PRO A 239 -15.36 8.42 -9.05
N SER A 240 -15.15 7.73 -10.17
CA SER A 240 -13.88 7.78 -10.91
C SER A 240 -13.62 9.16 -11.53
N VAL A 241 -14.63 9.82 -12.10
CA VAL A 241 -14.51 11.21 -12.59
C VAL A 241 -14.14 12.16 -11.45
N ILE A 242 -14.77 12.03 -10.29
CA ILE A 242 -14.44 12.83 -9.10
C ILE A 242 -13.00 12.57 -8.66
N ALA A 243 -12.56 11.31 -8.63
CA ALA A 243 -11.18 10.95 -8.31
C ALA A 243 -10.17 11.59 -9.28
N ILE A 244 -10.44 11.52 -10.59
CA ILE A 244 -9.61 12.12 -11.64
C ILE A 244 -9.50 13.64 -11.45
N ILE A 245 -10.60 14.35 -11.17
CA ILE A 245 -10.59 15.79 -10.91
C ILE A 245 -9.66 16.13 -9.73
N PHE A 246 -9.74 15.36 -8.64
CA PHE A 246 -8.85 15.56 -7.49
C PHE A 246 -7.39 15.23 -7.80
N LEU A 247 -7.11 14.14 -8.54
CA LEU A 247 -5.74 13.81 -8.95
C LEU A 247 -5.14 14.89 -9.85
N LEU A 248 -5.87 15.35 -10.86
CA LEU A 248 -5.45 16.44 -11.74
C LEU A 248 -5.18 17.74 -10.96
N SER A 249 -6.10 18.10 -10.05
CA SER A 249 -5.92 19.25 -9.16
C SER A 249 -4.66 19.13 -8.31
N SER A 250 -4.40 17.93 -7.77
CA SER A 250 -3.18 17.61 -7.03
C SER A 250 -1.93 17.70 -7.91
N SER A 251 -1.99 17.22 -9.14
CA SER A 251 -0.87 17.28 -10.08
C SER A 251 -0.53 18.72 -10.46
N ILE A 252 -1.53 19.54 -10.78
CA ILE A 252 -1.35 20.99 -11.06
C ILE A 252 -0.73 21.70 -9.85
N LEU A 253 -1.25 21.42 -8.65
CA LEU A 253 -0.69 21.98 -7.41
C LEU A 253 0.71 21.46 -7.11
N SER A 254 1.04 20.23 -7.48
CA SER A 254 2.37 19.66 -7.30
C SER A 254 3.37 20.34 -8.24
N ILE A 255 3.00 20.58 -9.50
CA ILE A 255 3.80 21.33 -10.47
C ILE A 255 4.02 22.77 -9.98
N LYS A 256 2.95 23.49 -9.58
CA LYS A 256 3.06 24.83 -9.00
C LYS A 256 3.84 24.83 -7.68
N GLY A 257 3.69 23.77 -6.88
CA GLY A 257 4.35 23.57 -5.60
C GLY A 257 5.83 23.20 -5.71
N VAL A 258 6.35 22.89 -6.90
CA VAL A 258 7.81 22.91 -7.16
C VAL A 258 8.37 24.31 -6.90
N ILE A 259 7.56 25.35 -7.08
CA ILE A 259 7.97 26.75 -7.01
C ILE A 259 7.82 27.31 -5.58
N GLN A 260 6.90 26.78 -4.77
CA GLN A 260 6.60 27.28 -3.43
C GLN A 260 6.28 26.11 -2.47
N ASP A 261 7.20 25.76 -1.55
CA ASP A 261 7.12 24.60 -0.62
C ASP A 261 5.88 24.54 0.31
N LYS A 262 4.98 25.52 0.26
CA LYS A 262 3.89 25.75 1.22
C LYS A 262 2.68 24.79 1.08
N ASN A 263 2.55 24.06 -0.03
CA ASN A 263 1.29 23.37 -0.38
C ASN A 263 1.25 21.85 -0.18
N ASN A 264 2.34 21.21 0.30
CA ASN A 264 2.43 19.74 0.41
C ASN A 264 1.33 19.09 1.28
N LYS A 265 0.87 19.77 2.34
CA LYS A 265 -0.22 19.29 3.21
C LYS A 265 -1.56 19.24 2.48
N ILE A 266 -1.82 20.22 1.61
CA ILE A 266 -3.04 20.31 0.82
C ILE A 266 -3.02 19.21 -0.25
N ILE A 267 -1.91 19.09 -0.99
CA ILE A 267 -1.72 18.04 -2.00
C ILE A 267 -1.94 16.64 -1.39
N SER A 268 -1.31 16.34 -0.25
CA SER A 268 -1.47 15.04 0.42
C SER A 268 -2.91 14.77 0.90
N LYS A 269 -3.67 15.82 1.26
CA LYS A 269 -5.09 15.69 1.61
C LYS A 269 -5.94 15.43 0.37
N ILE A 270 -5.69 16.14 -0.73
CA ILE A 270 -6.40 15.97 -2.00
C ILE A 270 -6.22 14.54 -2.52
N ILE A 271 -4.98 14.02 -2.56
CA ILE A 271 -4.72 12.63 -2.98
C ILE A 271 -5.40 11.63 -2.03
N LYS A 272 -5.51 11.93 -0.74
CA LYS A 272 -6.25 11.07 0.20
C LYS A 272 -7.75 11.02 -0.12
N ILE A 273 -8.33 12.13 -0.53
CA ILE A 273 -9.74 12.21 -0.95
C ILE A 273 -9.91 11.44 -2.27
N ALA A 274 -9.02 11.65 -3.24
CA ALA A 274 -9.01 10.89 -4.49
C ALA A 274 -8.98 9.37 -4.24
N LEU A 275 -8.05 8.88 -3.41
CA LEU A 275 -7.98 7.47 -2.99
C LEU A 275 -9.29 6.92 -2.40
N ALA A 276 -10.06 7.74 -1.68
CA ALA A 276 -11.34 7.30 -1.15
C ALA A 276 -12.38 7.12 -2.27
N PHE A 277 -12.42 8.05 -3.23
CA PHE A 277 -13.27 7.94 -4.40
C PHE A 277 -12.85 6.81 -5.34
N GLU A 278 -11.54 6.56 -5.52
CA GLU A 278 -11.02 5.40 -6.25
C GLU A 278 -11.53 4.09 -5.64
N LEU A 279 -11.55 3.99 -4.30
CA LEU A 279 -12.06 2.79 -3.63
C LEU A 279 -13.58 2.64 -3.72
N ILE A 280 -14.31 3.74 -3.65
CA ILE A 280 -15.76 3.73 -3.88
C ILE A 280 -16.05 3.30 -5.32
N ALA A 281 -15.31 3.83 -6.29
CA ALA A 281 -15.41 3.44 -7.69
C ALA A 281 -15.14 1.94 -7.86
N PHE A 282 -14.11 1.41 -7.21
CA PHE A 282 -13.80 -0.02 -7.26
C PHE A 282 -14.95 -0.86 -6.76
N ILE A 283 -15.44 -0.58 -5.55
CA ILE A 283 -16.55 -1.30 -4.92
C ILE A 283 -17.78 -1.27 -5.83
N LEU A 284 -18.11 -0.12 -6.40
CA LEU A 284 -19.28 0.07 -7.25
C LEU A 284 -19.15 -0.55 -8.65
N ALA A 285 -17.94 -0.88 -9.10
CA ALA A 285 -17.72 -1.46 -10.42
C ALA A 285 -18.31 -2.87 -10.57
N ASN A 286 -18.51 -3.57 -9.45
CA ASN A 286 -19.05 -4.94 -9.39
C ASN A 286 -20.48 -5.04 -8.83
N PHE A 287 -21.19 -3.91 -8.64
CA PHE A 287 -22.59 -3.86 -8.16
C PHE A 287 -23.60 -3.68 -9.28
#